data_AF-A0A961H9V6-F1
#
_entry.id   AF-A0A961H9V6-F1
#
_cell.length_a   1.000
_cell.length_b   1.000
_cell.length_c   1.000
_cell.angle_alpha   90.00
_cell.angle_beta   90.00
_cell.angle_gamma   90.00
#
_symmetry.space_group_name_H-M   'P 1'
#
loop_
_entity.id
_entity.type
_entity.pdbx_description
1 polymer ?
#
loop_
_entity_poly.entity_id
_entity_poly.type
_entity_poly.pdbx_seq_one_letter_code
_entity_poly.pdbx_strand_id
1 'polypeptide(L)'
;MSAPAGLVTVERESRDTPLVEELQSLYARTRAAMGEDDLTHIRNVAAYGQAIDARRRELLRAGGPGAVRRAAVLEALYRLLQFSELGHNILHGSYDHLADNTGYHSELYAWDFNVDESQWKVMHHEGHHPYTNILGKDHDLGYSVVRGQPAQDWFGHHAVQLAILGAVAPFLSQVAPFLVANCARLIEGRPFWSRETLRDPVRIAWQDTVRRLITEPRETGRNFLPAMIANHVGGIAGYASVLFLVAIQHHAGDIEVFSDPVPDETPD
;
A
#
# COMPACT_ATOMS: atom_id res chain seq x y z
N MET A 1 -39.13 24.12 35.09
CA MET A 1 -37.72 24.00 34.66
C MET A 1 -37.38 22.52 34.71
N SER A 2 -37.40 21.85 33.57
CA SER A 2 -37.13 20.40 33.47
C SER A 2 -35.65 20.18 33.20
N ALA A 3 -35.02 19.31 33.99
CA ALA A 3 -33.64 18.85 33.75
C ALA A 3 -33.59 18.03 32.44
N PRO A 4 -32.49 18.08 31.67
CA PRO A 4 -32.37 17.27 30.46
C PRO A 4 -32.16 15.80 30.85
N ALA A 5 -33.00 14.95 30.27
CA ALA A 5 -32.87 13.50 30.32
C ALA A 5 -31.77 13.05 29.34
N GLY A 6 -30.95 12.08 29.76
CA GLY A 6 -30.11 11.30 28.85
C GLY A 6 -28.60 11.44 29.01
N LEU A 7 -28.08 11.51 30.24
CA LEU A 7 -26.72 11.05 30.50
C LEU A 7 -26.76 9.53 30.57
N VAL A 8 -26.25 8.86 29.53
CA VAL A 8 -25.93 7.43 29.61
C VAL A 8 -24.79 7.31 30.62
N THR A 9 -25.13 7.00 31.86
CA THR A 9 -24.17 6.50 32.84
C THR A 9 -23.70 5.15 32.34
N VAL A 10 -22.52 5.12 31.72
CA VAL A 10 -21.76 3.88 31.58
C VAL A 10 -21.46 3.45 33.02
N GLU A 11 -22.21 2.47 33.54
CA GLU A 11 -21.85 1.80 34.78
C GLU A 11 -20.46 1.21 34.55
N ARG A 12 -19.46 1.90 35.12
CA ARG A 12 -18.09 1.44 35.14
C ARG A 12 -18.07 0.31 36.16
N GLU A 13 -18.40 -0.91 35.71
CA GLU A 13 -18.05 -2.12 36.46
C GLU A 13 -16.59 -1.96 36.88
N SER A 14 -16.33 -2.03 38.19
CA SER A 14 -14.96 -2.03 38.71
C SER A 14 -14.28 -3.31 38.25
N ARG A 15 -13.68 -3.28 37.07
CA ARG A 15 -12.80 -4.34 36.61
C ARG A 15 -11.52 -4.22 37.44
N ASP A 16 -11.37 -5.13 38.41
CA ASP A 16 -10.16 -5.25 39.25
C ASP A 16 -8.96 -5.83 38.46
N THR A 17 -9.15 -6.18 37.19
CA THR A 17 -8.10 -6.65 36.28
C THR A 17 -7.37 -5.45 35.66
N PRO A 18 -6.03 -5.36 35.79
CA PRO A 18 -5.26 -4.33 35.10
C PRO A 18 -5.51 -4.33 33.59
N LEU A 19 -5.58 -3.15 32.97
CA LEU A 19 -5.77 -3.01 31.52
C LEU A 19 -4.79 -3.87 30.69
N VAL A 20 -3.55 -3.98 31.15
CA VAL A 20 -2.52 -4.81 30.51
C VAL A 20 -2.95 -6.28 30.45
N GLU A 21 -3.53 -6.81 31.53
CA GLU A 21 -4.01 -8.19 31.56
C GLU A 21 -5.24 -8.37 30.66
N GLU A 22 -6.14 -7.39 30.59
CA GLU A 22 -7.28 -7.41 29.65
C GLU A 22 -6.81 -7.46 28.19
N LEU A 23 -5.82 -6.63 27.82
CA LEU A 23 -5.25 -6.58 26.47
C LEU A 23 -4.51 -7.88 26.12
N GLN A 24 -3.70 -8.41 27.05
CA GLN A 24 -3.01 -9.69 26.86
C GLN A 24 -3.99 -10.85 26.70
N SER A 25 -5.06 -10.87 27.50
CA SER A 25 -6.13 -11.87 27.40
C SER A 25 -6.86 -11.78 26.05
N LEU A 26 -7.20 -10.56 25.61
CA LEU A 26 -7.82 -10.34 24.31
C LEU A 26 -6.90 -10.79 23.17
N TYR A 27 -5.63 -10.41 23.20
CA TYR A 27 -4.63 -10.83 22.21
C TYR A 27 -4.51 -12.36 22.15
N ALA A 28 -4.36 -13.01 23.30
CA ALA A 28 -4.23 -14.46 23.37
C ALA A 28 -5.48 -15.18 22.81
N ARG A 29 -6.69 -14.73 23.20
CA ARG A 29 -7.95 -15.30 22.66
C ARG A 29 -8.09 -15.08 21.17
N THR A 30 -7.77 -13.89 20.68
CA THR A 30 -7.88 -13.56 19.24
C THR A 30 -6.87 -14.37 18.44
N ARG A 31 -5.61 -14.42 18.87
CA ARG A 31 -4.56 -15.22 18.23
C ARG A 31 -4.86 -16.72 18.24
N ALA A 32 -5.48 -17.23 19.31
CA ALA A 32 -5.90 -18.62 19.38
C ALA A 32 -7.11 -18.93 18.49
N ALA A 33 -7.91 -17.93 18.13
CA ALA A 33 -9.04 -18.07 17.20
C ALA A 33 -8.59 -18.02 15.73
N MET A 34 -7.42 -17.45 15.44
CA MET A 34 -6.86 -17.43 14.09
C MET A 34 -6.45 -18.83 13.63
N GLY A 35 -6.67 -19.14 12.36
CA GLY A 35 -6.42 -20.49 11.84
C GLY A 35 -6.81 -20.69 10.38
N GLU A 36 -7.41 -21.85 10.11
CA GLU A 36 -7.70 -22.28 8.74
C GLU A 36 -8.74 -21.40 8.03
N ASP A 37 -9.63 -20.73 8.77
CA ASP A 37 -10.59 -19.80 8.18
C ASP A 37 -9.89 -18.56 7.59
N ASP A 38 -8.88 -18.01 8.28
CA ASP A 38 -8.06 -16.89 7.80
C ASP A 38 -7.23 -17.31 6.57
N LEU A 39 -6.66 -18.52 6.60
CA LEU A 39 -5.93 -19.07 5.45
C LEU A 39 -6.85 -19.34 4.26
N THR A 40 -8.06 -19.84 4.51
CA THR A 40 -9.08 -20.02 3.47
C THR A 40 -9.47 -18.69 2.87
N HIS A 41 -9.63 -17.64 3.68
CA HIS A 41 -9.90 -16.29 3.21
C HIS A 41 -8.80 -15.80 2.27
N ILE A 42 -7.54 -15.77 2.70
CA ILE A 42 -6.45 -15.23 1.86
C ILE A 42 -6.22 -16.06 0.59
N ARG A 43 -6.41 -17.38 0.65
CA ARG A 43 -6.37 -18.26 -0.54
C ARG A 43 -7.50 -17.91 -1.51
N ASN A 44 -8.69 -17.61 -1.02
CA ASN A 44 -9.81 -17.18 -1.87
C ASN A 44 -9.54 -15.80 -2.49
N VAL A 45 -9.00 -14.85 -1.73
CA VAL A 45 -8.58 -13.54 -2.26
C VAL A 45 -7.55 -13.70 -3.36
N ALA A 46 -6.53 -14.55 -3.15
CA ALA A 46 -5.51 -14.84 -4.15
C ALA A 46 -6.12 -15.48 -5.41
N ALA A 47 -7.05 -16.42 -5.25
CA ALA A 47 -7.77 -17.04 -6.35
C ALA A 47 -8.59 -16.03 -7.17
N TYR A 48 -9.26 -15.07 -6.51
CA TYR A 48 -9.92 -13.97 -7.20
C TYR A 48 -8.94 -13.09 -7.98
N GLY A 49 -7.79 -12.75 -7.41
CA GLY A 49 -6.74 -12.02 -8.10
C GLY A 49 -6.28 -12.73 -9.37
N GLN A 50 -5.99 -14.02 -9.28
CA GLN A 50 -5.59 -14.82 -10.45
C GLN A 50 -6.71 -14.92 -11.51
N ALA A 51 -7.96 -15.06 -11.09
CA ALA A 51 -9.11 -15.08 -12.00
C ALA A 51 -9.29 -13.73 -12.73
N ILE A 52 -9.12 -12.61 -12.02
CA ILE A 52 -9.14 -11.26 -12.60
C ILE A 52 -8.00 -11.10 -13.63
N ASP A 53 -6.77 -11.51 -13.29
CA ASP A 53 -5.61 -11.43 -14.18
C ASP A 53 -5.81 -12.29 -15.45
N ALA A 54 -6.31 -13.51 -15.28
CA ALA A 54 -6.63 -14.39 -16.41
C ALA A 54 -7.72 -13.77 -17.31
N ARG A 55 -8.79 -13.25 -16.71
CA ARG A 55 -9.91 -12.68 -17.45
C ARG A 55 -9.53 -11.40 -18.20
N ARG A 56 -8.72 -10.51 -17.63
CA ARG A 56 -8.24 -9.32 -18.37
C ARG A 56 -7.43 -9.74 -19.59
N ARG A 57 -6.53 -10.73 -19.48
CA ARG A 57 -5.70 -11.19 -20.61
C ARG A 57 -6.53 -11.81 -21.71
N GLU A 58 -7.54 -12.60 -21.36
CA GLU A 58 -8.49 -13.17 -22.31
C GLU A 58 -9.23 -12.07 -23.08
N LEU A 59 -9.72 -11.04 -22.39
CA LEU A 59 -10.37 -9.89 -23.02
C LEU A 59 -9.43 -9.12 -23.96
N LEU A 60 -8.15 -8.99 -23.62
CA LEU A 60 -7.15 -8.37 -24.50
C LEU A 60 -6.90 -9.19 -25.77
N ARG A 61 -6.87 -10.53 -25.67
CA ARG A 61 -6.77 -11.41 -26.84
C ARG A 61 -8.02 -11.34 -27.73
N ALA A 62 -9.22 -11.29 -27.13
CA ALA A 62 -10.47 -11.13 -27.87
C ALA A 62 -10.51 -9.80 -28.64
N GLY A 63 -10.03 -8.72 -28.02
CA GLY A 63 -9.95 -7.40 -28.63
C GLY A 63 -11.29 -6.70 -28.82
N GLY A 64 -11.26 -5.55 -29.49
CA GLY A 64 -12.40 -4.66 -29.66
C GLY A 64 -12.61 -3.69 -28.49
N PRO A 65 -13.21 -2.51 -28.72
CA PRO A 65 -13.20 -1.41 -27.75
C PRO A 65 -13.82 -1.76 -26.38
N GLY A 66 -14.90 -2.54 -26.37
CA GLY A 66 -15.57 -2.93 -25.13
C GLY A 66 -14.76 -3.92 -24.28
N ALA A 67 -14.08 -4.87 -24.92
CA ALA A 67 -13.24 -5.84 -24.21
C ALA A 67 -11.97 -5.18 -23.67
N VAL A 68 -11.33 -4.33 -24.48
CA VAL A 68 -10.14 -3.54 -24.10
C VAL A 68 -10.44 -2.64 -22.89
N ARG A 69 -11.58 -1.93 -22.90
CA ARG A 69 -12.00 -1.09 -21.76
C ARG A 69 -12.21 -1.93 -20.48
N ARG A 70 -12.90 -3.07 -20.58
CA ARG A 70 -13.11 -3.96 -19.43
C ARG A 70 -11.78 -4.54 -18.91
N ALA A 71 -10.86 -4.88 -19.79
CA ALA A 71 -9.54 -5.37 -19.39
C ALA A 71 -8.75 -4.30 -18.62
N ALA A 72 -8.80 -3.03 -19.03
CA ALA A 72 -8.17 -1.93 -18.30
C ALA A 72 -8.76 -1.75 -16.89
N VAL A 73 -10.08 -1.86 -16.74
CA VAL A 73 -10.75 -1.82 -15.42
C VAL A 73 -10.31 -3.01 -14.56
N LEU A 74 -10.27 -4.21 -15.12
CA LEU A 74 -9.81 -5.41 -14.40
C LEU A 74 -8.32 -5.33 -14.01
N GLU A 75 -7.46 -4.72 -14.83
CA GLU A 75 -6.07 -4.44 -14.44
C GLU A 75 -6.01 -3.49 -13.23
N ALA A 76 -6.80 -2.42 -13.22
CA ALA A 76 -6.85 -1.51 -12.08
C ALA A 76 -7.31 -2.22 -10.79
N LEU A 77 -8.36 -3.02 -10.88
CA LEU A 77 -8.87 -3.82 -9.75
C LEU A 77 -7.86 -4.88 -9.29
N TYR A 78 -7.17 -5.53 -10.23
CA TYR A 78 -6.10 -6.48 -9.91
C TYR A 78 -5.00 -5.81 -9.09
N ARG A 79 -4.52 -4.63 -9.52
CA ARG A 79 -3.50 -3.88 -8.78
C ARG A 79 -3.98 -3.44 -7.40
N LEU A 80 -5.23 -3.02 -7.28
CA LEU A 80 -5.82 -2.64 -6.00
C LEU A 80 -5.90 -3.83 -5.03
N LEU A 81 -6.33 -4.99 -5.52
CA LEU A 81 -6.40 -6.23 -4.72
C LEU A 81 -5.00 -6.71 -4.32
N GLN A 82 -4.05 -6.65 -5.26
CA GLN A 82 -2.66 -6.99 -4.99
C GLN A 82 -2.08 -6.07 -3.92
N PHE A 83 -2.36 -4.78 -3.96
CA PHE A 83 -1.88 -3.85 -2.95
C PHE A 83 -2.54 -4.10 -1.60
N SER A 84 -3.87 -3.95 -1.54
CA SER A 84 -4.61 -3.74 -0.29
C SER A 84 -4.81 -5.04 0.50
N GLU A 85 -5.21 -6.12 -0.16
CA GLU A 85 -5.62 -7.35 0.54
C GLU A 85 -4.51 -8.40 0.58
N LEU A 86 -3.70 -8.46 -0.48
CA LEU A 86 -2.64 -9.45 -0.61
C LEU A 86 -1.34 -8.95 -0.01
N GLY A 87 -0.56 -8.14 -0.72
CA GLY A 87 0.79 -7.81 -0.27
C GLY A 87 0.82 -6.99 1.01
N HIS A 88 -0.09 -6.03 1.22
CA HIS A 88 -0.12 -5.25 2.47
C HIS A 88 -0.28 -6.16 3.69
N ASN A 89 -1.34 -6.97 3.73
CA ASN A 89 -1.60 -7.89 4.86
C ASN A 89 -0.53 -8.99 4.99
N ILE A 90 -0.12 -9.60 3.87
CA ILE A 90 0.85 -10.70 3.91
C ILE A 90 2.22 -10.19 4.35
N LEU A 91 2.68 -9.05 3.84
CA LEU A 91 3.99 -8.51 4.23
C LEU A 91 4.01 -8.00 5.66
N HIS A 92 2.87 -7.58 6.22
CA HIS A 92 2.69 -7.34 7.67
C HIS A 92 2.82 -8.58 8.54
N GLY A 93 2.89 -9.78 7.95
CA GLY A 93 3.05 -11.03 8.68
C GLY A 93 1.77 -11.53 9.34
N SER A 94 0.60 -11.10 8.84
CA SER A 94 -0.70 -11.52 9.37
C SER A 94 -0.86 -13.04 9.48
N TYR A 95 -0.19 -13.80 8.60
CA TYR A 95 -0.30 -15.26 8.53
C TYR A 95 0.94 -16.02 9.02
N ASP A 96 2.03 -15.34 9.39
CA ASP A 96 3.35 -15.96 9.64
C ASP A 96 3.32 -16.99 10.79
N HIS A 97 2.43 -16.77 11.75
CA HIS A 97 2.28 -17.60 12.94
C HIS A 97 1.39 -18.83 12.76
N LEU A 98 0.69 -18.94 11.62
CA LEU A 98 -0.19 -20.06 11.32
C LEU A 98 0.63 -21.19 10.67
N ALA A 99 0.36 -22.43 11.08
CA ALA A 99 0.81 -23.59 10.32
C ALA A 99 0.15 -23.58 8.92
N ASP A 100 0.79 -24.21 7.93
CA ASP A 100 0.26 -24.34 6.56
C ASP A 100 0.03 -23.02 5.79
N ASN A 101 0.74 -21.95 6.18
CA ASN A 101 0.76 -20.65 5.50
C ASN A 101 1.63 -20.62 4.23
N THR A 102 1.88 -21.78 3.59
CA THR A 102 2.80 -21.88 2.45
C THR A 102 2.36 -20.93 1.33
N GLY A 103 3.28 -20.06 0.90
CA GLY A 103 3.01 -19.05 -0.12
C GLY A 103 2.32 -17.78 0.41
N TYR A 104 2.17 -17.62 1.73
CA TYR A 104 1.60 -16.43 2.39
C TYR A 104 2.43 -15.98 3.61
N HIS A 105 3.67 -16.47 3.73
CA HIS A 105 4.62 -16.02 4.76
C HIS A 105 5.30 -14.73 4.30
N SER A 106 5.39 -13.72 5.16
CA SER A 106 5.85 -12.37 4.82
C SER A 106 7.25 -12.30 4.22
N GLU A 107 8.15 -13.23 4.59
CA GLU A 107 9.52 -13.32 4.05
C GLU A 107 9.60 -14.01 2.68
N LEU A 108 8.62 -14.83 2.34
CA LEU A 108 8.65 -15.70 1.16
C LEU A 108 7.66 -15.26 0.08
N TYR A 109 6.71 -14.40 0.42
CA TYR A 109 5.69 -13.93 -0.50
C TYR A 109 6.30 -13.06 -1.60
N ALA A 110 6.11 -13.47 -2.85
CA ALA A 110 6.48 -12.67 -4.01
C ALA A 110 5.30 -11.76 -4.40
N TRP A 111 5.44 -10.46 -4.19
CA TRP A 111 4.36 -9.52 -4.39
C TRP A 111 4.28 -9.08 -5.86
N ASP A 112 3.14 -9.31 -6.53
CA ASP A 112 2.94 -8.82 -7.92
C ASP A 112 2.50 -7.34 -7.94
N PHE A 113 3.29 -6.51 -7.27
CA PHE A 113 3.18 -5.05 -7.22
C PHE A 113 4.56 -4.46 -7.45
N ASN A 114 4.66 -3.42 -8.28
CA ASN A 114 5.92 -2.85 -8.75
C ASN A 114 6.64 -2.04 -7.65
N VAL A 115 7.06 -2.70 -6.58
CA VAL A 115 7.84 -2.18 -5.45
C VAL A 115 8.84 -3.26 -5.01
N ASP A 116 9.84 -2.87 -4.22
CA ASP A 116 10.70 -3.85 -3.55
C ASP A 116 10.11 -4.14 -2.17
N GLU A 117 9.87 -5.41 -1.84
CA GLU A 117 9.23 -5.82 -0.59
C GLU A 117 10.05 -5.42 0.64
N SER A 118 11.39 -5.49 0.56
CA SER A 118 12.26 -5.11 1.68
C SER A 118 12.23 -3.60 1.92
N GLN A 119 12.31 -2.81 0.85
CA GLN A 119 12.20 -1.35 0.95
C GLN A 119 10.82 -0.93 1.44
N TRP A 120 9.77 -1.64 1.00
CA TRP A 120 8.41 -1.38 1.46
C TRP A 120 8.27 -1.67 2.96
N LYS A 121 8.84 -2.78 3.47
CA LYS A 121 8.84 -3.07 4.92
C LYS A 121 9.59 -2.01 5.72
N VAL A 122 10.76 -1.56 5.27
CA VAL A 122 11.47 -0.45 5.94
C VAL A 122 10.60 0.82 5.94
N MET A 123 10.13 1.23 4.75
CA MET A 123 9.29 2.42 4.59
C MET A 123 8.07 2.37 5.52
N HIS A 124 7.40 1.23 5.57
CA HIS A 124 6.09 1.12 6.16
C HIS A 124 6.13 0.59 7.60
N HIS A 125 6.82 -0.51 7.89
CA HIS A 125 6.88 -1.07 9.24
C HIS A 125 7.77 -0.28 10.19
N GLU A 126 8.87 0.29 9.69
CA GLU A 126 9.80 1.05 10.52
C GLU A 126 9.52 2.55 10.45
N GLY A 127 9.20 3.07 9.26
CA GLY A 127 8.98 4.50 9.05
C GLY A 127 7.56 4.99 9.29
N HIS A 128 6.55 4.18 8.95
CA HIS A 128 5.16 4.61 8.97
C HIS A 128 4.44 4.17 10.25
N HIS A 129 4.27 2.86 10.49
CA HIS A 129 3.46 2.35 11.62
C HIS A 129 3.88 2.91 12.99
N PRO A 130 5.17 2.93 13.36
CA PRO A 130 5.59 3.45 14.67
C PRO A 130 5.44 4.97 14.79
N TYR A 131 5.40 5.67 13.65
CA TYR A 131 5.45 7.13 13.60
C TYR A 131 4.25 7.71 12.85
N THR A 132 3.12 7.00 12.81
CA THR A 132 1.95 7.39 12.01
C THR A 132 1.52 8.81 12.35
N ASN A 133 1.42 9.68 11.35
CA ASN A 133 1.10 11.10 11.47
C ASN A 133 2.08 11.95 12.29
N ILE A 134 3.31 11.49 12.53
CA ILE A 134 4.37 12.28 13.17
C ILE A 134 5.15 13.07 12.12
N LEU A 135 5.16 14.40 12.24
CA LEU A 135 5.84 15.30 11.31
C LEU A 135 7.34 15.00 11.21
N GLY A 136 7.82 14.91 9.97
CA GLY A 136 9.23 14.65 9.68
C GLY A 136 9.67 13.20 9.86
N LYS A 137 8.80 12.32 10.37
CA LYS A 137 9.01 10.87 10.48
C LYS A 137 8.12 10.10 9.52
N ASP A 138 6.82 10.40 9.54
CA ASP A 138 5.85 9.78 8.64
C ASP A 138 6.01 10.36 7.23
N HIS A 139 6.57 9.53 6.35
CA HIS A 139 6.71 9.90 4.96
C HIS A 139 5.39 9.78 4.18
N ASP A 140 4.29 9.25 4.73
CA ASP A 140 2.99 9.25 4.04
C ASP A 140 2.27 10.61 4.12
N LEU A 141 2.69 11.53 5.00
CA LEU A 141 2.20 12.93 5.04
C LEU A 141 2.65 13.80 3.85
N GLY A 142 3.60 13.32 3.03
CA GLY A 142 4.09 14.06 1.85
C GLY A 142 4.94 13.24 0.88
N TYR A 143 5.04 11.93 1.02
CA TYR A 143 5.84 11.03 0.18
C TYR A 143 7.26 11.53 -0.10
N SER A 144 7.87 12.21 0.87
CA SER A 144 9.22 12.79 0.83
C SER A 144 9.50 13.89 -0.21
N VAL A 145 8.74 13.96 -1.31
CA VAL A 145 8.94 14.85 -2.47
C VAL A 145 7.77 15.84 -2.63
N VAL A 146 6.64 15.53 -2.00
CA VAL A 146 5.41 16.32 -2.02
C VAL A 146 5.24 16.99 -0.67
N ARG A 147 4.80 18.24 -0.69
CA ARG A 147 4.30 18.90 0.50
C ARG A 147 2.78 18.72 0.55
N GLY A 148 2.33 17.81 1.40
CA GLY A 148 0.92 17.48 1.63
C GLY A 148 0.32 18.25 2.81
N GLN A 149 1.13 18.62 3.79
CA GLN A 149 0.67 19.27 5.02
C GLN A 149 1.23 20.70 5.18
N PRO A 150 0.44 21.65 5.75
CA PRO A 150 0.92 23.00 6.03
C PRO A 150 2.08 23.06 7.04
N ALA A 151 2.23 22.05 7.89
CA ALA A 151 3.28 21.98 8.90
C ALA A 151 4.61 21.41 8.37
N GLN A 152 4.63 20.86 7.14
CA GLN A 152 5.87 20.41 6.51
C GLN A 152 6.72 21.59 6.05
N ASP A 153 8.03 21.44 6.16
CA ASP A 153 9.00 22.40 5.63
C ASP A 153 8.77 22.66 4.15
N TRP A 154 9.06 23.89 3.72
CA TRP A 154 8.99 24.26 2.33
C TRP A 154 10.39 24.26 1.69
N PHE A 155 10.51 23.60 0.55
CA PHE A 155 11.71 23.58 -0.28
C PHE A 155 11.38 24.11 -1.69
N GLY A 156 12.41 24.61 -2.40
CA GLY A 156 12.23 25.29 -3.69
C GLY A 156 11.43 24.52 -4.75
N HIS A 157 11.56 23.19 -4.78
CA HIS A 157 10.85 22.34 -5.75
C HIS A 157 9.33 22.31 -5.52
N HIS A 158 8.83 22.63 -4.32
CA HIS A 158 7.39 22.70 -4.07
C HIS A 158 6.70 23.80 -4.89
N ALA A 159 7.43 24.83 -5.34
CA ALA A 159 6.89 25.85 -6.24
C ALA A 159 6.38 25.26 -7.58
N VAL A 160 6.94 24.12 -8.00
CA VAL A 160 6.59 23.42 -9.24
C VAL A 160 5.95 22.06 -8.97
N GLN A 161 5.47 21.81 -7.75
CA GLN A 161 4.89 20.53 -7.35
C GLN A 161 3.77 20.06 -8.27
N LEU A 162 2.85 20.95 -8.68
CA LEU A 162 1.77 20.59 -9.60
C LEU A 162 2.30 20.11 -10.97
N ALA A 163 3.40 20.69 -11.45
CA ALA A 163 4.05 20.24 -12.68
C ALA A 163 4.73 18.88 -12.49
N ILE A 164 5.39 18.66 -11.34
CA ILE A 164 5.99 17.37 -10.98
C ILE A 164 4.91 16.28 -10.91
N LEU A 165 3.82 16.53 -10.18
CA LEU A 165 2.69 15.60 -10.06
C LEU A 165 2.05 15.31 -11.42
N GLY A 166 1.84 16.34 -12.25
CA GLY A 166 1.34 16.16 -13.61
C GLY A 166 2.25 15.33 -14.51
N ALA A 167 3.57 15.48 -14.36
CA ALA A 167 4.56 14.69 -15.10
C ALA A 167 4.66 13.24 -14.60
N VAL A 168 4.49 13.00 -13.29
CA VAL A 168 4.57 11.67 -12.67
C VAL A 168 3.27 10.88 -12.84
N ALA A 169 2.10 11.53 -12.86
CA ALA A 169 0.79 10.89 -12.95
C ALA A 169 0.65 9.81 -14.05
N PRO A 170 1.09 10.04 -15.32
CA PRO A 170 1.00 9.00 -16.35
C PRO A 170 2.02 7.85 -16.16
N PHE A 171 2.92 7.94 -15.18
CA PHE A 171 3.96 6.94 -14.92
C PHE A 171 3.90 6.39 -13.50
N LEU A 172 2.78 6.54 -12.78
CA LEU A 172 2.65 6.16 -11.38
C LEU A 172 3.10 4.71 -11.12
N SER A 173 2.68 3.77 -11.98
CA SER A 173 3.09 2.38 -11.82
C SER A 173 4.60 2.20 -11.93
N GLN A 174 5.29 2.92 -12.83
CA GLN A 174 6.74 2.85 -13.04
C GLN A 174 7.54 3.60 -11.97
N VAL A 175 6.97 4.66 -11.39
CA VAL A 175 7.64 5.52 -10.42
C VAL A 175 7.52 4.97 -8.99
N ALA A 176 6.49 4.17 -8.70
CA ALA A 176 6.27 3.55 -7.39
C ALA A 176 7.52 2.94 -6.70
N PRO A 177 8.38 2.13 -7.36
CA PRO A 177 9.53 1.54 -6.67
C PRO A 177 10.58 2.60 -6.28
N PHE A 178 10.64 3.73 -7.00
CA PHE A 178 11.53 4.84 -6.64
C PHE A 178 11.01 5.61 -5.44
N LEU A 179 9.69 5.80 -5.32
CA LEU A 179 9.09 6.47 -4.16
C LEU A 179 9.35 5.65 -2.90
N VAL A 180 9.07 4.35 -2.95
CA VAL A 180 9.30 3.44 -1.81
C VAL A 180 10.77 3.41 -1.41
N ALA A 181 11.68 3.25 -2.38
CA ALA A 181 13.11 3.22 -2.10
C ALA A 181 13.63 4.57 -1.55
N ASN A 182 13.08 5.70 -2.00
CA ASN A 182 13.46 7.00 -1.47
C ASN A 182 12.99 7.22 -0.02
N CYS A 183 11.77 6.75 0.33
CA CYS A 183 11.30 6.81 1.72
C CYS A 183 12.12 5.89 2.63
N ALA A 184 12.33 4.63 2.23
CA ALA A 184 13.17 3.67 2.97
C ALA A 184 14.59 4.21 3.20
N ARG A 185 15.17 4.84 2.18
CA ARG A 185 16.48 5.50 2.27
C ARG A 185 16.51 6.59 3.34
N LEU A 186 15.46 7.41 3.45
CA LEU A 186 15.39 8.48 4.45
C LEU A 186 15.33 7.92 5.86
N ILE A 187 14.58 6.84 6.07
CA ILE A 187 14.48 6.13 7.35
C ILE A 187 15.82 5.54 7.77
N GLU A 188 16.51 4.86 6.84
CA GLU A 188 17.80 4.21 7.12
C GLU A 188 19.00 5.16 7.03
N GLY A 189 18.80 6.44 6.71
CA GLY A 189 19.89 7.41 6.56
C GLY A 189 20.85 7.10 5.39
N ARG A 190 20.38 6.41 4.36
CA ARG A 190 21.21 5.99 3.21
C ARG A 190 21.43 7.14 2.21
N PRO A 191 22.56 7.14 1.47
CA PRO A 191 22.81 8.14 0.43
C PRO A 191 21.84 7.98 -0.73
N PHE A 192 21.51 9.08 -1.41
CA PHE A 192 20.61 9.06 -2.58
C PHE A 192 21.18 8.24 -3.75
N TRP A 193 22.50 8.24 -3.91
CA TRP A 193 23.20 7.53 -4.99
C TRP A 193 23.69 6.16 -4.51
N SER A 194 22.78 5.18 -4.42
CA SER A 194 23.09 3.80 -4.05
C SER A 194 22.48 2.79 -5.03
N ARG A 195 22.84 1.51 -4.88
CA ARG A 195 22.27 0.43 -5.67
C ARG A 195 20.77 0.30 -5.40
N GLU A 196 20.40 0.32 -4.13
CA GLU A 196 19.05 0.10 -3.63
C GLU A 196 18.10 1.26 -3.93
N THR A 197 18.64 2.47 -4.13
CA THR A 197 17.84 3.68 -4.43
C THR A 197 17.71 3.96 -5.92
N LEU A 198 18.59 3.39 -6.75
CA LEU A 198 18.63 3.63 -8.19
C LEU A 198 18.55 2.33 -9.00
N ARG A 199 19.50 1.42 -8.82
CA ARG A 199 19.61 0.21 -9.66
C ARG A 199 18.43 -0.73 -9.45
N ASP A 200 18.09 -1.02 -8.19
CA ASP A 200 17.03 -1.98 -7.88
C ASP A 200 15.63 -1.44 -8.27
N PRO A 201 15.27 -0.17 -7.98
CA PRO A 201 14.04 0.43 -8.50
C PRO A 201 13.95 0.47 -10.02
N VAL A 202 15.06 0.82 -10.72
CA VAL A 202 15.12 0.76 -12.20
C VAL A 202 14.86 -0.64 -12.69
N ARG A 203 15.50 -1.66 -12.10
CA ARG A 203 15.33 -3.06 -12.49
C ARG A 203 13.87 -3.50 -12.31
N ILE A 204 13.27 -3.20 -11.16
CA ILE A 204 11.89 -3.57 -10.83
C ILE A 204 10.92 -2.90 -11.80
N ALA A 205 11.02 -1.57 -11.95
CA ALA A 205 10.20 -0.81 -12.88
C ALA A 205 10.34 -1.30 -14.32
N TRP A 206 11.57 -1.62 -14.75
CA TRP A 206 11.83 -2.15 -16.08
C TRP A 206 11.19 -3.51 -16.29
N GLN A 207 11.31 -4.43 -15.33
CA GLN A 207 10.74 -5.78 -15.42
C GLN A 207 9.21 -5.74 -15.56
N ASP A 208 8.50 -4.97 -14.72
CA ASP A 208 7.05 -4.81 -14.84
C ASP A 208 6.67 -4.08 -16.14
N THR A 209 7.38 -3.01 -16.51
CA THR A 209 7.12 -2.26 -17.75
C THR A 209 7.25 -3.15 -18.99
N VAL A 210 8.34 -3.92 -19.11
CA VAL A 210 8.53 -4.83 -20.23
C VAL A 210 7.45 -5.90 -20.24
N ARG A 211 7.14 -6.49 -19.09
CA ARG A 211 6.04 -7.47 -18.99
C ARG A 211 4.73 -6.86 -19.49
N ARG A 212 4.27 -5.76 -18.89
CA ARG A 212 2.94 -5.17 -19.10
C ARG A 212 2.79 -4.49 -20.44
N LEU A 213 3.83 -3.85 -20.97
CA LEU A 213 3.73 -3.04 -22.20
C LEU A 213 4.28 -3.75 -23.44
N ILE A 214 5.06 -4.82 -23.28
CA ILE A 214 5.70 -5.52 -24.40
C ILE A 214 5.33 -7.01 -24.42
N THR A 215 5.64 -7.76 -23.36
CA THR A 215 5.46 -9.21 -23.34
C THR A 215 3.98 -9.60 -23.42
N GLU A 216 3.14 -9.10 -22.52
CA GLU A 216 1.71 -9.44 -22.53
C GLU A 216 1.00 -8.95 -23.80
N PRO A 217 1.24 -7.72 -24.29
CA PRO A 217 0.63 -7.27 -25.54
C PRO A 217 1.06 -8.09 -26.75
N ARG A 218 2.30 -8.60 -26.81
CA ARG A 218 2.76 -9.48 -27.91
C ARG A 218 1.92 -10.75 -28.03
N GLU A 219 1.48 -11.32 -26.90
CA GLU A 219 0.61 -12.51 -26.88
C GLU A 219 -0.78 -12.26 -27.49
N THR A 220 -1.16 -11.00 -27.70
CA THR A 220 -2.48 -10.64 -28.26
C THR A 220 -2.48 -10.47 -29.79
N GLY A 221 -1.32 -10.61 -30.44
CA GLY A 221 -1.17 -10.51 -31.89
C GLY A 221 -1.61 -9.15 -32.44
N ARG A 222 -2.66 -9.14 -33.27
CA ARG A 222 -3.20 -7.91 -33.90
C ARG A 222 -3.72 -6.88 -32.89
N ASN A 223 -4.01 -7.29 -31.66
CA ASN A 223 -4.50 -6.42 -30.59
C ASN A 223 -3.37 -5.80 -29.74
N PHE A 224 -2.10 -5.89 -30.20
CA PHE A 224 -0.92 -5.40 -29.46
C PHE A 224 -1.11 -3.97 -28.92
N LEU A 225 -1.40 -3.00 -29.80
CA LEU A 225 -1.51 -1.60 -29.37
C LEU A 225 -2.67 -1.37 -28.38
N PRO A 226 -3.91 -1.85 -28.63
CA PRO A 226 -4.97 -1.77 -27.63
C PRO A 226 -4.63 -2.44 -26.29
N ALA A 227 -3.94 -3.58 -26.31
CA ALA A 227 -3.53 -4.30 -25.11
C ALA A 227 -2.48 -3.54 -24.29
N MET A 228 -1.48 -2.99 -24.96
CA MET A 228 -0.47 -2.12 -24.34
C MET A 228 -1.13 -0.90 -23.67
N ILE A 229 -2.05 -0.23 -24.36
CA ILE A 229 -2.77 0.93 -23.82
C ILE A 229 -3.64 0.53 -22.63
N ALA A 230 -4.39 -0.56 -22.73
CA ALA A 230 -5.24 -1.02 -21.63
C ALA A 230 -4.45 -1.40 -20.38
N ASN A 231 -3.33 -2.12 -20.54
CA ASN A 231 -2.44 -2.44 -19.44
C ASN A 231 -1.85 -1.18 -18.80
N HIS A 232 -1.43 -0.20 -19.61
CA HIS A 232 -0.86 1.05 -19.09
C HIS A 232 -1.90 1.88 -18.33
N VAL A 233 -3.07 2.14 -18.94
CA VAL A 233 -4.15 2.92 -18.32
C VAL A 233 -4.69 2.23 -17.08
N GLY A 234 -4.92 0.91 -17.14
CA GLY A 234 -5.37 0.13 -16.00
C GLY A 234 -4.35 0.12 -14.86
N GLY A 235 -3.07 -0.02 -15.18
CA GLY A 235 -1.97 0.07 -14.21
C GLY A 235 -1.95 1.42 -13.51
N ILE A 236 -1.92 2.53 -14.27
CA ILE A 236 -1.96 3.88 -13.70
C ILE A 236 -3.20 4.07 -12.82
N ALA A 237 -4.38 3.66 -13.29
CA ALA A 237 -5.61 3.80 -12.53
C ALA A 237 -5.59 3.00 -11.21
N GLY A 238 -5.01 1.79 -11.23
CA GLY A 238 -4.80 0.99 -10.02
C GLY A 238 -3.88 1.69 -9.01
N TYR A 239 -2.72 2.16 -9.45
CA TYR A 239 -1.79 2.89 -8.59
C TYR A 239 -2.35 4.22 -8.09
N ALA A 240 -3.10 4.95 -8.93
CA ALA A 240 -3.78 6.16 -8.53
C ALA A 240 -4.86 5.88 -7.46
N SER A 241 -5.54 4.74 -7.55
CA SER A 241 -6.53 4.31 -6.56
C SER A 241 -5.86 3.98 -5.21
N VAL A 242 -4.70 3.33 -5.24
CA VAL A 242 -3.88 3.09 -4.05
C VAL A 242 -3.45 4.42 -3.41
N LEU A 243 -2.89 5.34 -4.19
CA LEU A 243 -2.51 6.66 -3.66
C LEU A 243 -3.70 7.45 -3.15
N PHE A 244 -4.88 7.31 -3.76
CA PHE A 244 -6.10 7.91 -3.26
C PHE A 244 -6.49 7.34 -1.89
N LEU A 245 -6.41 6.01 -1.71
CA LEU A 245 -6.66 5.36 -0.42
C LEU A 245 -5.71 5.83 0.67
N VAL A 246 -4.41 5.89 0.38
CA VAL A 246 -3.43 6.40 1.34
C VAL A 246 -3.66 7.89 1.60
N ALA A 247 -4.02 8.67 0.57
CA ALA A 247 -4.30 10.09 0.75
C ALA A 247 -5.50 10.34 1.68
N ILE A 248 -6.59 9.57 1.57
CA ILE A 248 -7.71 9.72 2.50
C ILE A 248 -7.37 9.23 3.91
N GLN A 249 -6.44 8.28 4.07
CA GLN A 249 -6.00 7.79 5.37
C GLN A 249 -5.14 8.82 6.14
N HIS A 250 -4.45 9.73 5.44
CA HIS A 250 -3.54 10.71 6.05
C HIS A 250 -3.95 12.18 5.90
N HIS A 251 -4.90 12.48 5.01
CA HIS A 251 -5.26 13.87 4.68
C HIS A 251 -6.76 14.17 4.71
N ALA A 252 -7.63 13.21 5.04
CA ALA A 252 -9.06 13.46 5.15
C ALA A 252 -9.45 14.06 6.52
N GLY A 253 -10.09 15.23 6.52
CA GLY A 253 -10.79 15.77 7.69
C GLY A 253 -9.88 16.15 8.87
N ASP A 254 -10.31 15.79 10.08
CA ASP A 254 -9.70 16.17 11.37
C ASP A 254 -8.56 15.22 11.81
N ILE A 255 -7.78 14.69 10.86
CA ILE A 255 -6.64 13.82 11.20
C ILE A 255 -5.60 14.64 11.97
N GLU A 256 -5.33 14.22 13.20
CA GLU A 256 -4.33 14.83 14.05
C GLU A 256 -2.92 14.51 13.54
N VAL A 257 -2.09 15.55 13.55
CA VAL A 257 -0.69 15.49 13.15
C VAL A 257 0.14 15.92 14.34
N PHE A 258 1.12 15.09 14.70
CA PHE A 258 1.92 15.25 15.92
C PHE A 258 3.33 15.73 15.59
N SER A 259 3.96 16.41 16.54
CA SER A 259 5.40 16.62 16.53
C SER A 259 6.12 15.35 16.96
N ASP A 260 7.38 15.18 16.53
CA ASP A 260 8.24 14.10 17.01
C ASP A 260 8.28 14.11 18.55
N PRO A 261 7.85 13.02 19.22
CA PRO A 261 7.99 12.90 20.66
C PRO A 261 9.48 12.98 21.00
N VAL A 262 9.84 14.05 21.71
CA VAL A 262 11.22 14.34 22.12
C VAL A 262 11.74 13.15 22.95
N PRO A 263 13.05 12.83 23.00
CA PRO A 263 13.60 11.65 23.69
C PRO A 263 13.21 11.46 25.16
N ASP A 264 12.60 12.46 25.79
CA ASP A 264 12.19 12.49 27.19
C ASP A 264 10.70 12.17 27.42
N GLU A 265 9.92 11.83 26.38
CA GLU A 265 8.59 11.26 26.59
C GLU A 265 8.72 9.85 27.16
N THR A 266 8.04 9.62 28.29
CA THR A 266 8.05 8.33 28.96
C THR A 266 7.45 7.26 28.04
N PRO A 267 8.03 6.06 27.97
CA PRO A 267 7.35 4.92 27.36
C PRO A 267 6.11 4.64 28.22
N ASP A 268 4.93 4.88 27.65
CA ASP A 268 3.64 4.56 28.26
C ASP A 268 3.46 3.04 28.47
#